data_AF-A0A1J1ISI8-F1
#
_entry.id   AF-A0A1J1ISI8-F1
#
_cell.length_a   1.000
_cell.length_b   1.000
_cell.length_c   1.000
_cell.angle_alpha   90.00
_cell.angle_beta   90.00
_cell.angle_gamma   90.00
#
_symmetry.space_group_name_H-M   'P 1'
#
loop_
_entity.id
_entity.type
_entity.pdbx_description
1 polymer ?
#
loop_
_entity_poly.entity_id
_entity_poly.type
_entity_poly.pdbx_seq_one_letter_code
_entity_poly.pdbx_strand_id
1 'polypeptide(L)' 'MMKWIVVILVHSLLTPNLINVRGNTGMVHRRFEYKYSFKPPYLAQKDNTIPFWEYGGNVH' A
#
# COMPACT_ATOMS: atom_id res chain seq x y z
N MET A 1 3.32 -4.48 46.62
CA MET A 1 3.76 -5.57 45.71
C MET A 1 2.61 -6.19 44.91
N MET A 2 1.46 -6.49 45.51
CA MET A 2 0.36 -7.23 44.85
C MET A 2 -0.40 -6.44 43.75
N LYS A 3 -0.38 -5.09 43.79
CA LYS A 3 -1.10 -4.23 42.81
C LYS A 3 -0.55 -4.37 41.38
N TRP A 4 0.77 -4.54 41.23
CA TRP A 4 1.41 -4.70 39.92
C TRP A 4 1.09 -6.04 39.26
N ILE A 5 0.90 -7.09 40.06
CA ILE A 5 0.53 -8.43 39.59
C ILE A 5 -0.85 -8.38 38.93
N VAL A 6 -1.82 -7.69 39.57
CA VAL A 6 -3.17 -7.55 39.01
C VAL A 6 -3.15 -6.77 37.70
N VAL A 7 -2.35 -5.69 37.62
CA VAL A 7 -2.21 -4.90 36.39
C VAL A 7 -1.63 -5.74 35.25
N ILE A 8 -0.59 -6.54 35.52
CA ILE A 8 0.04 -7.42 34.53
C ILE A 8 -0.94 -8.50 34.05
N LEU A 9 -1.72 -9.10 34.95
CA LEU A 9 -2.73 -10.11 34.60
C LEU A 9 -3.88 -9.54 33.76
N VAL A 10 -4.32 -8.32 34.07
CA VAL A 10 -5.36 -7.65 33.28
C VAL A 10 -4.81 -7.29 31.89
N HIS A 11 -3.58 -6.79 31.81
CA HIS A 11 -2.96 -6.44 30.53
C HIS A 11 -2.69 -7.68 29.66
N SER A 12 -2.26 -8.80 30.27
CA SER A 12 -2.01 -10.05 29.55
C SER A 12 -3.30 -10.72 29.03
N LEU A 13 -4.43 -10.48 29.69
CA LEU A 13 -5.74 -10.96 29.26
C LEU A 13 -6.42 -10.04 28.23
N LEU A 14 -6.18 -8.72 28.26
CA LEU A 14 -6.80 -7.78 27.31
C LEU A 14 -6.01 -7.56 26.00
N THR A 15 -4.68 -7.65 26.01
CA THR A 15 -3.84 -7.34 24.84
C THR A 15 -3.92 -8.30 23.63
N PRO A 16 -4.19 -9.62 23.74
CA PRO A 16 -4.12 -10.50 22.58
C PRO A 16 -5.25 -10.27 21.55
N ASN A 17 -6.36 -9.64 21.96
CA ASN A 17 -7.48 -9.35 21.05
C ASN A 17 -7.21 -8.17 20.09
N LEU A 18 -6.19 -7.34 20.35
CA LEU A 18 -5.83 -6.20 19.48
C LEU A 18 -4.90 -6.61 18.32
N ILE A 19 -4.37 -7.83 18.33
CA ILE A 19 -3.32 -8.27 17.39
C ILE A 19 -3.91 -8.81 16.07
N ASN A 20 -5.21 -9.15 16.04
CA ASN A 20 -5.84 -9.83 14.91
C ASN A 20 -6.30 -8.91 13.76
N VAL A 21 -6.14 -7.59 13.88
CA VAL A 21 -6.43 -6.65 12.78
C VAL A 21 -5.17 -6.37 11.96
N ARG A 22 -4.43 -7.42 11.57
CA ARG A 22 -3.44 -7.32 10.50
C ARG A 22 -4.09 -7.81 9.22
N GLY A 23 -4.63 -6.87 8.43
CA GLY A 23 -5.14 -7.18 7.10
C GLY A 23 -4.10 -7.94 6.30
N ASN A 24 -4.47 -9.09 5.74
CA ASN A 24 -3.54 -9.94 5.01
C ASN A 24 -3.17 -9.28 3.67
N THR A 25 -2.07 -8.54 3.67
CA THR A 25 -1.54 -7.85 2.48
C THR A 25 -1.08 -8.80 1.37
N GLY A 26 -0.97 -10.11 1.66
CA GLY A 26 -0.65 -11.16 0.70
C GLY A 26 -1.86 -11.90 0.10
N MET A 27 -3.07 -11.73 0.65
CA MET A 27 -4.29 -12.37 0.13
C MET A 27 -5.09 -11.50 -0.84
N VAL A 28 -4.76 -10.22 -0.96
CA VAL A 28 -5.38 -9.35 -1.95
C VAL A 28 -4.71 -9.58 -3.30
N HIS A 29 -5.47 -10.08 -4.28
CA HIS A 29 -5.00 -10.19 -5.65
C HIS A 29 -4.63 -8.81 -6.19
N ARG A 30 -3.34 -8.60 -6.51
CA ARG A 30 -2.85 -7.37 -7.14
C ARG A 30 -2.86 -7.56 -8.65
N ARG A 31 -3.59 -6.69 -9.35
CA ARG A 31 -3.59 -6.62 -10.80
C ARG A 31 -2.74 -5.45 -11.25
N PHE A 32 -1.80 -5.71 -12.16
CA PHE A 32 -1.09 -4.64 -12.84
C PHE A 32 -1.99 -4.00 -13.90
N GLU A 33 -2.11 -2.67 -13.86
CA GLU A 33 -2.94 -1.91 -14.79
C GLU A 33 -2.07 -1.12 -15.77
N TYR A 34 -1.75 -1.75 -16.90
CA TYR A 34 -0.85 -1.18 -17.93
C TYR A 34 -1.30 0.19 -18.44
N LYS A 35 -2.61 0.44 -18.52
CA LYS A 35 -3.16 1.73 -18.99
C LYS A 35 -2.83 2.90 -18.06
N TYR A 36 -2.53 2.64 -16.78
CA TYR A 36 -2.23 3.65 -15.77
C TYR A 36 -0.77 3.59 -15.31
N SER A 37 0.12 3.02 -16.13
CA SER A 37 1.53 2.86 -15.79
C SER A 37 2.40 3.14 -17.00
N PHE A 38 3.57 3.73 -16.76
CA PHE A 38 4.65 3.85 -17.74
C PHE A 38 5.95 3.38 -17.11
N LYS A 39 6.88 2.86 -17.93
CA LYS A 39 8.20 2.42 -17.47
C LYS A 39 9.31 2.85 -18.44
N PRO A 40 10.47 3.32 -17.97
CA PRO A 40 11.64 3.55 -18.81
C PRO A 40 12.19 2.22 -19.38
N PRO A 41 13.00 2.22 -20.47
CA PRO A 41 13.67 3.37 -21.12
C PRO A 41 12.82 4.11 -22.16
N TYR A 42 11.73 3.52 -22.67
CA TYR A 42 10.89 4.12 -23.70
C TYR A 42 9.57 4.61 -23.11
N LEU A 43 9.63 5.80 -22.52
CA LEU A 43 8.48 6.48 -21.95
C LEU A 43 7.52 7.00 -23.05
N ALA A 44 8.10 7.61 -24.08
CA ALA A 44 7.39 8.18 -25.21
C ALA A 44 7.58 7.35 -26.48
N GLN A 45 6.57 7.37 -27.34
CA GLN A 45 6.57 6.78 -28.67
C GLN A 45 7.40 7.65 -29.64
N LYS A 46 7.53 7.22 -30.91
CA LYS A 46 8.30 7.93 -31.94
C LYS A 46 7.78 9.34 -32.23
N ASP A 47 6.50 9.59 -31.96
CA ASP A 47 5.81 10.87 -32.09
C ASP A 47 5.79 11.68 -30.78
N ASN A 48 6.61 11.28 -29.79
CA ASN A 48 6.68 11.84 -28.44
C ASN A 48 5.38 11.72 -27.61
N THR A 49 4.39 10.95 -28.07
CA THR A 49 3.20 10.67 -27.27
C THR A 49 3.48 9.60 -26.22
N ILE A 50 2.74 9.62 -25.11
CA ILE A 50 2.83 8.58 -24.08
C ILE A 50 1.54 7.76 -24.15
N PRO A 51 1.62 6.43 -24.32
CA PRO A 51 0.42 5.61 -24.50
C PRO A 51 -0.56 5.84 -23.36
N PHE A 52 -1.83 6.08 -23.68
CA PHE A 52 -2.95 6.28 -22.74
C PHE A 52 -2.98 7.63 -21.99
N TRP A 53 -2.03 8.54 -22.24
CA TRP A 53 -1.97 9.85 -21.57
C TRP A 53 -2.05 10.99 -22.57
N GLU A 54 -2.80 12.04 -22.21
CA GLU A 54 -2.81 13.33 -22.90
C GLU A 54 -2.21 14.37 -21.96
N TYR A 55 -1.30 15.21 -22.47
CA TYR A 55 -0.71 16.31 -21.72
C TYR A 55 -1.32 17.63 -22.18
N GLY A 56 -1.67 18.51 -21.24
CA GLY A 56 -2.04 19.89 -21.52
C GLY A 56 -0.97 20.85 -20.98
N GLY A 57 -0.68 21.94 -21.70
CA GLY A 57 0.33 22.95 -21.34
C GLY A 57 1.60 22.88 -22.20
N ASN A 58 2.59 23.71 -21.87
CA ASN A 58 3.87 23.74 -22.61
C ASN A 58 4.75 22.55 -22.20
N VAL A 59 4.90 21.59 -23.10
CA VAL A 59 5.89 20.50 -23.03
C VAL A 59 7.22 20.95 -23.69
N HIS A 60 7.56 22.23 -23.51
CA HIS A 60 8.65 22.90 -24.21
C HIS A 60 9.85 23.14 -23.29
#